data_AF-A0A376TUJ6-F1
#
_entry.id   AF-A0A376TUJ6-F1
#
_cell.length_a   1.000
_cell.length_b   1.000
_cell.length_c   1.000
_cell.angle_alpha   90.00
_cell.angle_beta   90.00
_cell.angle_gamma   90.00
#
_symmetry.space_group_name_H-M   'P 1'
#
loop_
_entity.id
_entity.type
_entity.pdbx_description
1 polymer ?
#
loop_
_entity_poly.entity_id
_entity_poly.type
_entity_poly.pdbx_seq_one_letter_code
_entity_poly.pdbx_strand_id
1 'polypeptide(L)' 'MVMEPTATPLQQLRYDNSVSLVDKLFVMMTLGDDRSIYRTYVDGRLVYERN' A
#
# COMPACT_ATOMS: atom_id res chain seq x y z
N MET A 1 -3.27 -6.54 7.75
CA MET A 1 -3.58 -5.24 7.11
C MET A 1 -3.72 -5.45 5.61
N VAL A 2 -4.53 -4.63 4.93
CA VAL A 2 -4.68 -4.61 3.47
C VAL A 2 -4.07 -3.31 2.97
N MET A 3 -3.18 -3.41 1.98
CA MET A 3 -2.46 -2.26 1.43
C MET A 3 -2.89 -1.96 -0.01
N GLU A 4 -2.99 -0.68 -0.36
CA GLU A 4 -3.20 -0.19 -1.71
C GLU A 4 -1.90 0.46 -2.24
N PRO A 5 -1.16 -0.20 -3.15
CA PRO A 5 0.09 0.34 -3.68
C PRO A 5 -0.12 1.46 -4.72
N THR A 6 -1.36 1.86 -4.96
CA THR A 6 -1.78 2.88 -5.94
C THR A 6 -2.44 4.08 -5.28
N ALA A 7 -2.21 4.29 -3.98
CA ALA A 7 -2.88 5.31 -3.19
C ALA A 7 -2.52 6.76 -3.57
N THR A 8 -1.43 6.96 -4.29
CA THR A 8 -1.07 8.25 -4.90
C THR A 8 -0.62 8.04 -6.35
N PRO A 9 -0.78 9.04 -7.24
CA PRO A 9 -0.38 8.89 -8.64
C PRO A 9 1.10 8.54 -8.84
N LEU A 10 2.00 9.11 -8.02
CA LEU A 10 3.43 8.83 -8.11
C LEU A 10 3.76 7.40 -7.64
N GLN A 11 3.13 6.95 -6.55
CA GLN A 11 3.32 5.59 -6.04
C GLN A 11 2.78 4.56 -7.04
N GLN A 12 1.61 4.81 -7.64
CA GLN A 12 1.06 3.99 -8.71
C GLN A 12 2.03 3.88 -9.90
N LEU A 13 2.50 5.01 -10.41
CA LEU A 13 3.46 5.03 -11.53
C LEU A 13 4.70 4.18 -11.22
N ARG A 14 5.26 4.29 -10.02
CA ARG A 14 6.45 3.52 -9.62
C ARG A 14 6.15 2.05 -9.41
N TYR A 15 4.99 1.71 -8.84
CA TYR A 15 4.56 0.34 -8.64
C TYR A 15 4.28 -0.37 -9.97
N ASP A 16 3.64 0.29 -10.92
CA ASP A 16 3.35 -0.24 -12.26
C ASP A 16 4.63 -0.54 -13.06
N ASN A 17 5.70 0.22 -12.81
CA ASN A 17 7.02 0.00 -13.41
C ASN A 17 7.91 -0.98 -12.61
N SER A 18 7.42 -1.54 -11.50
CA SER A 18 8.17 -2.48 -10.66
C SER A 18 7.85 -3.92 -11.03
N VAL A 19 8.87 -4.67 -11.47
CA VAL A 19 8.67 -6.05 -11.97
C VAL A 19 8.86 -7.07 -10.85
N SER A 20 9.90 -6.90 -10.03
CA SER A 20 10.19 -7.85 -8.95
C SER A 20 9.40 -7.54 -7.69
N LEU A 21 9.23 -8.55 -6.84
CA LEU A 21 8.66 -8.35 -5.50
C LEU A 21 9.49 -7.35 -4.68
N VAL A 22 10.81 -7.39 -4.82
CA VAL A 22 11.73 -6.50 -4.09
C VAL A 22 11.49 -5.05 -4.49
N ASP A 23 11.35 -4.76 -5.79
CA ASP A 23 11.07 -3.41 -6.28
C ASP A 23 9.72 -2.90 -5.74
N LYS A 24 8.70 -3.77 -5.75
CA LYS A 24 7.36 -3.45 -5.22
C LYS A 24 7.40 -3.14 -3.72
N LEU A 25 8.15 -3.92 -2.94
CA LEU A 25 8.36 -3.66 -1.51
C LEU A 25 9.14 -2.36 -1.29
N PHE A 26 10.12 -2.07 -2.13
CA PHE A 26 10.89 -0.82 -2.06
C PHE A 26 10.02 0.41 -2.34
N VAL A 27 9.12 0.34 -3.33
CA VAL A 27 8.13 1.41 -3.60
C VAL A 27 7.24 1.63 -2.39
N MET A 28 6.73 0.56 -1.78
CA MET A 28 5.89 0.66 -0.58
C MET A 28 6.64 1.27 0.61
N MET A 29 7.93 0.93 0.79
CA MET A 29 8.76 1.46 1.86
C MET A 29 9.08 2.95 1.71
N THR A 30 9.32 3.41 0.48
CA THR A 30 9.82 4.77 0.20
C THR A 30 8.73 5.78 -0.06
N LEU A 31 7.59 5.36 -0.62
CA LEU A 31 6.47 6.22 -1.00
C LEU A 31 5.18 5.95 -0.23
N GLY A 32 5.14 4.89 0.59
CA GLY A 32 3.97 4.58 1.40
C GLY A 32 3.80 5.54 2.58
N ASP A 33 2.55 5.89 2.87
CA ASP A 33 2.13 6.67 4.04
C ASP A 33 0.84 6.08 4.66
N ASP A 34 -0.03 6.92 5.25
CA ASP A 34 -1.30 6.52 5.89
C ASP A 34 -2.45 6.29 4.90
N ARG A 35 -2.41 6.96 3.74
CA ARG A 35 -3.00 6.45 2.49
C ARG A 35 -2.24 5.14 2.21
N SER A 36 -2.41 4.32 1.19
CA SER A 36 -1.78 2.97 1.16
C SER A 36 -2.28 1.99 2.24
N ILE A 37 -2.59 2.38 3.48
CA ILE A 37 -3.31 1.52 4.43
C ILE A 37 -4.80 1.58 4.07
N TYR A 38 -5.31 0.53 3.43
CA TYR A 38 -6.72 0.47 3.03
C TYR A 38 -7.61 -0.09 4.14
N ARG A 39 -7.18 -1.18 4.79
CA ARG A 39 -7.89 -1.79 5.92
C ARG A 39 -6.95 -2.33 6.98
N THR A 40 -7.32 -2.20 8.24
CA THR A 40 -6.62 -2.84 9.35
C THR A 40 -7.56 -3.79 10.06
N TYR A 41 -7.09 -5.02 10.26
CA TYR A 41 -7.80 -6.06 10.98
C TYR A 41 -7.00 -6.42 12.24
N VAL A 42 -7.67 -6.50 13.38
CA VAL A 42 -7.12 -6.92 14.67
C VAL A 42 -8.07 -7.96 15.25
N ASP A 43 -7.54 -9.09 15.71
CA ASP A 43 -8.33 -10.22 16.20
C ASP A 43 -9.40 -10.70 15.17
N GLY A 44 -9.01 -10.72 13.89
CA GLY A 44 -9.92 -11.09 12.79
C GLY A 44 -11.04 -10.08 12.49
N ARG A 45 -11.13 -8.97 13.23
CA ARG A 45 -12.16 -7.94 13.07
C ARG A 45 -11.61 -6.73 12.34
N LEU A 46 -12.40 -6.15 11.45
CA LEU A 46 -12.09 -4.88 10.80
C LEU A 46 -12.16 -3.76 11.86
N VAL A 47 -11.07 -3.03 12.05
CA VAL A 47 -10.98 -1.93 13.03
C VAL A 47 -10.69 -0.58 12.39
N TYR A 48 -10.26 -0.58 11.13
CA TYR A 48 -10.02 0.63 10.34
C TYR A 48 -10.26 0.32 8.87
N GLU A 49 -10.93 1.23 8.19
CA GLU A 49 -11.11 1.27 6.74
C GLU A 49 -10.96 2.71 6.27
N ARG A 50 -10.14 2.93 5.24
CA ARG A 50 -9.94 4.24 4.63
C ARG A 50 -11.03 4.46 3.57
N ASN A 51 -11.78 5.56 3.70
CA ASN A 51 -12.86 5.98 2.79
C ASN A 51 -12.35 6.55 1.47
#